data_AF-A0A959BRB4-F1
#
_entry.id   AF-A0A959BRB4-F1
#
_cell.length_a   1.000
_cell.length_b   1.000
_cell.length_c   1.000
_cell.angle_alpha   90.00
_cell.angle_beta   90.00
_cell.angle_gamma   90.00
#
_symmetry.space_group_name_H-M   'P 1'
#
loop_
_entity.id
_entity.type
_entity.pdbx_description
1 polymer ?
#
loop_
_entity_poly.entity_id
_entity_poly.type
_entity_poly.pdbx_seq_one_letter_code
_entity_poly.pdbx_strand_id
1 'polypeptide(L)'
;MIRLSEVSLAAFLFVLITACQSASPDSQTQEAPPGLNLSLMDTSANPALDFYRFANGGWLDQVEIPADRDSWGAFDDLGKQTSEKVLTILEATIEKGDFDPKTDQGKA
;
A
#
# COMPACT_ATOMS: atom_id res chain seq x y z
N MET A 1 5.60 39.26 -47.72
CA MET A 1 5.92 40.10 -46.55
C MET A 1 4.89 39.79 -45.46
N ILE A 2 5.26 38.93 -44.51
CA ILE A 2 4.40 38.52 -43.38
C ILE A 2 4.34 39.68 -42.39
N ARG A 3 3.14 40.08 -41.93
CA ARG A 3 2.97 41.23 -41.04
C ARG A 3 3.10 40.83 -39.56
N LEU A 4 3.67 41.71 -38.73
CA LEU A 4 3.95 41.46 -37.31
C LEU A 4 2.70 41.04 -36.51
N SER A 5 1.50 41.45 -36.95
CA SER A 5 0.21 41.04 -36.37
C SER A 5 -0.15 39.57 -36.63
N GLU A 6 0.30 38.99 -37.76
CA GLU A 6 0.07 37.59 -38.13
C GLU A 6 0.99 36.65 -37.33
N VAL A 7 2.19 37.12 -36.97
CA VAL A 7 3.15 36.41 -36.11
C VAL A 7 2.63 36.31 -34.67
N SER A 8 2.02 37.39 -34.14
CA SER A 8 1.43 37.39 -32.79
C SER A 8 0.20 36.48 -32.66
N LEU A 9 -0.64 36.38 -33.68
CA LEU A 9 -1.83 35.51 -33.66
C LEU A 9 -1.44 34.03 -33.78
N ALA A 10 -0.44 33.71 -34.61
CA ALA A 10 0.11 32.37 -34.73
C ALA A 10 0.85 31.91 -33.46
N ALA A 11 1.59 32.81 -32.81
CA ALA A 11 2.26 32.51 -31.54
C ALA A 11 1.27 32.23 -30.39
N PHE A 12 0.15 32.95 -30.34
CA PHE A 12 -0.91 32.72 -29.35
C PHE A 12 -1.64 31.37 -29.57
N LEU A 13 -1.84 30.99 -30.82
CA LEU A 13 -2.47 29.71 -31.17
C LEU A 13 -1.56 28.51 -30.87
N PHE A 14 -0.24 28.66 -31.03
CA PHE A 14 0.73 27.61 -30.73
C PHE A 14 0.87 27.34 -29.21
N VAL A 15 0.76 28.39 -28.38
CA VAL A 15 0.77 28.28 -26.91
C VAL A 15 -0.48 27.57 -26.39
N LEU A 16 -1.65 27.80 -27.00
CA LEU A 16 -2.90 27.13 -26.64
C LEU A 16 -2.89 25.63 -26.96
N ILE A 17 -2.24 25.20 -28.04
CA ILE A 17 -2.14 23.78 -28.43
C ILE A 17 -1.17 23.00 -27.51
N THR A 18 -0.16 23.67 -26.96
CA THR A 18 0.84 23.03 -26.09
C THR A 18 0.34 22.82 -24.66
N ALA A 19 -0.66 23.60 -24.21
CA ALA A 19 -1.25 23.49 -22.87
C ALA A 19 -2.14 22.24 -22.68
N CYS A 20 -2.56 21.56 -23.75
CA CYS A 20 -3.38 20.35 -23.69
C CYS A 20 -2.56 19.04 -23.63
N GLN A 21 -1.22 19.12 -23.63
CA GLN A 21 -0.34 17.94 -23.56
C GLN A 21 0.13 17.61 -22.13
N SER A 22 -0.60 18.06 -21.11
CA SER A 22 -0.57 17.42 -19.80
C SER A 22 -1.22 16.04 -19.92
N ALA A 23 -0.53 15.11 -20.57
CA ALA A 23 -0.79 13.70 -20.42
C ALA A 23 -0.55 13.41 -18.93
N SER A 24 -1.66 13.30 -18.19
CA SER A 24 -1.64 12.72 -16.85
C SER A 24 -0.83 11.43 -16.95
N PRO A 25 0.15 11.18 -16.07
CA PRO A 25 0.76 9.86 -16.02
C PRO A 25 -0.39 8.87 -15.90
N ASP A 26 -0.41 7.88 -16.79
CA ASP A 26 -1.35 6.77 -16.74
C ASP A 26 -1.41 6.32 -15.28
N SER A 27 -2.52 6.64 -14.61
CA SER A 27 -2.91 5.94 -13.40
C SER A 27 -3.17 4.53 -13.87
N GLN A 28 -2.11 3.73 -13.92
CA GLN A 28 -2.19 2.29 -13.91
C GLN A 28 -3.07 1.99 -12.71
N THR A 29 -4.35 1.72 -12.94
CA THR A 29 -5.24 1.21 -11.91
C THR A 29 -4.65 -0.13 -11.54
N GLN A 30 -3.77 -0.13 -10.54
CA GLN A 30 -3.24 -1.34 -9.96
C GLN A 30 -4.45 -2.04 -9.36
N GLU A 31 -4.89 -3.10 -10.04
CA GLU A 31 -6.04 -3.87 -9.63
C GLU A 31 -5.79 -4.28 -8.17
N ALA A 32 -6.70 -3.87 -7.29
CA ALA A 32 -6.52 -4.12 -5.87
C ALA A 32 -6.31 -5.62 -5.69
N PRO A 33 -5.32 -6.05 -4.88
CA PRO A 33 -5.14 -7.47 -4.63
C PRO A 33 -6.47 -8.05 -4.14
N PRO A 34 -6.83 -9.25 -4.59
CA PRO A 34 -8.11 -9.85 -4.25
C PRO A 34 -8.30 -9.86 -2.72
N GLY A 35 -9.46 -9.41 -2.26
CA GLY A 35 -9.75 -9.29 -0.82
C GLY A 35 -9.77 -10.61 -0.06
N LEU A 36 -9.73 -11.75 -0.78
CA LEU A 36 -9.61 -13.09 -0.23
C LEU A 36 -8.47 -13.83 -0.93
N ASN A 37 -7.60 -14.45 -0.14
CA ASN A 37 -6.61 -15.37 -0.67
C ASN A 37 -7.20 -16.80 -0.76
N LEU A 38 -7.72 -17.14 -1.94
CA LEU A 38 -8.35 -18.43 -2.18
C LEU A 38 -7.37 -19.62 -2.09
N SER A 39 -6.05 -19.38 -2.17
CA SER A 39 -5.05 -20.45 -2.05
C SER A 39 -4.92 -20.99 -0.62
N LEU A 40 -5.48 -20.30 0.37
CA LEU A 40 -5.45 -20.67 1.78
C LEU A 40 -6.70 -21.43 2.23
N MET A 41 -7.68 -21.61 1.34
CA MET A 41 -8.89 -22.38 1.59
C MET A 41 -8.65 -23.88 1.45
N ASP A 42 -9.44 -24.68 2.16
CA ASP A 42 -9.55 -26.13 1.96
C ASP A 42 -10.90 -26.43 1.30
N THR A 43 -10.93 -26.46 -0.02
CA THR A 43 -12.16 -26.69 -0.80
C THR A 43 -12.65 -28.14 -0.75
N SER A 44 -11.90 -29.05 -0.12
CA SER A 44 -12.34 -30.43 0.12
C SER A 44 -13.26 -30.56 1.33
N ALA A 45 -13.18 -29.61 2.28
CA ALA A 45 -14.05 -29.56 3.45
C ALA A 45 -15.47 -29.13 3.07
N ASN A 46 -16.49 -29.80 3.63
CA ASN A 46 -17.88 -29.41 3.41
C ASN A 46 -18.21 -28.13 4.21
N PRO A 47 -18.51 -26.99 3.56
CA PRO A 47 -18.73 -25.72 4.24
C PRO A 47 -19.99 -25.70 5.12
N ALA A 48 -20.97 -26.57 4.87
CA ALA A 48 -22.18 -26.67 5.69
C ALA A 48 -21.92 -27.40 7.02
N LEU A 49 -20.82 -28.14 7.13
CA LEU A 49 -20.45 -28.90 8.32
C LEU A 49 -19.31 -28.22 9.09
N ASP A 50 -18.30 -27.70 8.38
CA ASP A 50 -17.18 -26.99 8.97
C ASP A 50 -16.72 -25.84 8.04
N PHE A 51 -17.36 -24.69 8.20
CA PHE A 51 -17.01 -23.50 7.43
C PHE A 51 -15.63 -22.96 7.77
N TYR A 52 -15.17 -23.13 9.02
CA TYR A 52 -13.86 -22.62 9.44
C TYR A 52 -12.74 -23.37 8.72
N ARG A 53 -12.85 -24.71 8.65
CA ARG A 53 -11.93 -25.54 7.86
C ARG A 53 -12.02 -25.23 6.38
N PHE A 54 -13.22 -25.10 5.81
CA PHE A 54 -13.37 -24.73 4.39
C PHE A 54 -12.66 -23.41 4.05
N ALA A 55 -12.86 -22.37 4.87
CA ALA A 55 -12.32 -21.05 4.59
C ALA A 55 -10.81 -20.92 4.90
N ASN A 56 -10.30 -21.62 5.91
CA ASN A 56 -8.94 -21.40 6.43
C ASN A 56 -8.05 -22.66 6.44
N GLY A 57 -8.53 -23.81 5.97
CA GLY A 57 -7.86 -25.09 6.18
C GLY A 57 -6.47 -25.16 5.55
N GLY A 58 -6.27 -24.55 4.38
CA GLY A 58 -4.95 -24.45 3.77
C GLY A 58 -3.96 -23.62 4.61
N TRP A 59 -4.42 -22.54 5.23
CA TRP A 59 -3.60 -21.76 6.17
C TRP A 59 -3.34 -22.53 7.47
N LEU A 60 -4.37 -23.19 8.01
CA LEU A 60 -4.29 -23.95 9.26
C LEU A 60 -3.27 -25.10 9.19
N ASP A 61 -3.11 -25.70 8.01
CA ASP A 61 -2.13 -26.77 7.78
C ASP A 61 -0.69 -26.27 7.66
N GLN A 62 -0.49 -24.99 7.36
CA GLN A 62 0.83 -24.40 7.06
C GLN A 62 1.35 -23.51 8.18
N VAL A 63 0.47 -22.97 9.03
CA VAL A 63 0.84 -22.00 10.05
C VAL A 63 1.59 -22.67 11.20
N GLU A 64 2.73 -22.09 11.56
CA GLU A 64 3.47 -22.43 12.78
C GLU A 64 3.25 -21.33 13.82
N ILE A 65 2.99 -21.73 15.08
CA ILE A 65 2.92 -20.78 16.20
C ILE A 65 4.37 -20.43 16.59
N PRO A 66 4.76 -19.13 16.58
CA PRO A 66 6.08 -18.73 17.02
C PRO A 66 6.37 -19.18 18.46
N ALA A 67 7.62 -19.55 18.74
CA ALA A 67 8.00 -20.16 20.03
C ALA A 67 7.80 -19.23 21.25
N ASP A 68 7.64 -17.92 21.04
CA ASP A 68 7.37 -16.91 22.06
C ASP A 68 5.87 -16.64 22.27
N ARG A 69 4.98 -17.43 21.64
CA ARG A 69 3.53 -17.19 21.64
C ARG A 69 2.74 -18.45 21.96
N ASP A 70 1.63 -18.27 22.67
CA ASP A 70 0.67 -19.34 22.95
C ASP A 70 -0.35 -19.54 21.81
N SER A 71 -0.51 -18.53 20.94
CA SER A 71 -1.42 -18.53 19.80
C SER A 71 -0.89 -17.71 18.64
N TRP A 72 -1.36 -18.01 17.43
CA TRP A 72 -1.02 -17.22 16.24
C TRP A 72 -2.18 -17.19 15.26
N GLY A 73 -2.48 -16.01 14.72
CA GLY A 73 -3.52 -15.79 13.74
C GLY A 73 -3.30 -14.51 12.92
N ALA A 74 -4.24 -14.19 12.04
CA ALA A 74 -4.14 -13.05 11.13
C ALA A 74 -3.95 -11.70 11.86
N PHE A 75 -4.56 -11.52 13.04
CA PHE A 75 -4.39 -10.30 13.82
C PHE A 75 -3.03 -10.22 14.52
N ASP A 76 -2.46 -11.36 14.94
CA ASP A 76 -1.11 -11.40 15.50
C ASP A 76 -0.07 -11.06 14.43
N ASP A 77 -0.22 -11.63 13.22
CA ASP A 77 0.63 -11.32 12.08
C ASP A 77 0.52 -9.83 11.68
N LEU A 78 -0.70 -9.30 11.58
CA LEU A 78 -0.92 -7.86 11.34
C LEU A 78 -0.28 -6.98 12.43
N GLY A 79 -0.40 -7.39 13.69
CA GLY A 79 0.21 -6.71 14.83
C GLY A 79 1.74 -6.67 14.71
N LYS A 80 2.36 -7.82 14.42
CA LYS A 80 3.81 -7.93 14.21
C LYS A 80 4.27 -7.03 13.07
N GLN A 81 3.63 -7.10 11.90
CA GLN A 81 3.97 -6.25 10.75
C GLN A 81 3.82 -4.75 11.06
N THR A 82 2.81 -4.40 11.87
CA THR A 82 2.58 -3.00 12.28
C THR A 82 3.70 -2.54 13.22
N SER A 83 4.06 -3.35 14.21
CA SER A 83 5.17 -3.05 15.13
C SER A 83 6.49 -2.89 14.40
N GLU A 84 6.79 -3.75 13.42
CA GLU A 84 7.99 -3.64 12.59
C GLU A 84 8.03 -2.33 11.80
N LYS A 85 6.90 -1.95 11.16
CA LYS A 85 6.81 -0.69 10.43
C LYS A 85 6.97 0.53 11.34
N VAL A 86 6.36 0.52 12.52
CA VAL A 86 6.51 1.61 13.50
C VAL A 86 7.97 1.74 13.93
N LEU A 87 8.64 0.62 14.20
CA LEU A 87 10.06 0.63 14.55
C LEU A 87 10.91 1.22 13.42
N THR A 88 10.70 0.81 12.17
CA THR A 88 11.41 1.38 11.02
C THR A 88 11.21 2.90 10.90
N ILE A 89 9.98 3.38 11.09
CA ILE A 89 9.67 4.82 11.05
C ILE A 89 10.38 5.55 12.20
N LEU A 90 10.38 4.97 13.40
CA LEU A 90 11.04 5.54 14.56
C LEU A 90 12.55 5.67 14.32
N GLU A 91 13.20 4.61 13.84
CA GLU A 91 14.63 4.59 13.51
C GLU A 91 14.98 5.67 12.47
N ALA A 92 14.20 5.74 11.39
CA ALA A 92 14.40 6.77 10.35
C ALA A 92 14.20 8.19 10.89
N THR A 93 13.27 8.38 11.83
CA THR A 93 13.02 9.68 12.47
C THR A 93 14.19 10.07 13.37
N ILE A 94 14.70 9.14 14.17
CA ILE A 94 15.88 9.30 15.01
C ILE A 94 17.09 9.70 14.16
N GLU A 95 17.34 8.98 13.05
CA GLU A 95 18.45 9.26 12.14
C GLU A 95 18.34 10.66 11.52
N LYS A 96 17.14 11.08 11.14
CA LYS A 96 16.90 12.41 10.56
C LYS A 96 17.14 13.55 11.59
N GLY A 97 16.96 13.28 12.88
CA GLY A 97 17.16 14.26 13.95
C GLY A 97 16.18 15.44 13.93
N ASP A 98 15.07 15.33 13.19
CA ASP A 98 14.08 16.38 12.95
C ASP A 98 12.94 16.32 13.98
N PHE A 99 13.31 16.35 15.27
CA PHE A 99 12.38 16.35 16.39
C PHE A 99 12.99 17.06 17.59
N ASP A 100 12.18 17.82 18.33
CA ASP A 100 12.62 18.45 19.57
C ASP A 100 12.72 17.39 20.68
N PRO A 101 13.90 17.18 21.30
CA PRO A 101 14.11 16.16 22.34
C PRO A 101 13.25 16.35 23.59
N LYS A 102 12.60 17.52 23.76
CA LYS A 102 11.69 17.79 24.87
C LYS A 102 10.24 17.37 24.59
N THR A 103 9.91 17.09 23.32
CA THR A 103 8.59 16.59 22.93
C THR A 103 8.43 15.13 23.31
N ASP A 104 7.19 14.62 23.35
CA ASP A 104 6.95 13.21 23.64
C ASP A 104 7.56 12.29 22.58
N GLN A 105 7.69 12.76 21.33
CA GLN A 105 8.37 12.05 20.26
C GLN A 105 9.88 11.91 20.51
N GLY A 106 10.50 12.88 21.19
CA GLY A 106 11.93 12.83 21.53
C GLY A 106 12.27 12.01 22.77
N LYS A 107 11.27 11.55 23.52
CA LYS A 107 11.43 10.70 24.71
C LYS A 107 11.14 9.22 24.44
N ALA A 108 10.48 8.93 23.32
CA ALA A 108 10.21 7.57 22.85
C ALA A 108 11.52 6.91 22.39
#